data_AF-A0A428N7Y4-F1
#
_entry.id   AF-A0A428N7Y4-F1
#
_cell.length_a   1.000
_cell.length_b   1.000
_cell.length_c   1.000
_cell.angle_alpha   90.00
_cell.angle_beta   90.00
_cell.angle_gamma   90.00
#
_symmetry.space_group_name_H-M   'P 1'
#
loop_
_entity.id
_entity.type
_entity.pdbx_description
1 polymer ?
#
loop_
_entity_poly.entity_id
_entity_poly.type
_entity_poly.pdbx_seq_one_letter_code
_entity_poly.pdbx_strand_id
1 'polypeptide(L)'
;MDEERKEVIINEIKYWKTNKMLPEHYCDFLLMLYTEGEEAEEVESAATIETPSRNKKGMLLGMLLLAFISIGLTCIIIYFTSFSLLVQTLSHIILSILVLTMAFYIKRKDLILFHILICVGALILFLGSTNSVMSFKENNLLLSLTILLNCAVWLMAGFYWRLPYLKWAGAAGILLAILFSLLT
;
A
#
# COMPACT_ATOMS: atom_id res chain seq x y z
N MET A 1 42.18 3.51 -35.17
CA MET A 1 42.67 4.23 -33.97
C MET A 1 43.99 3.60 -33.59
N ASP A 2 44.91 4.35 -33.03
CA ASP A 2 46.17 3.78 -32.53
C ASP A 2 45.86 2.97 -31.27
N GLU A 3 46.24 1.70 -31.24
CA GLU A 3 45.85 0.73 -30.21
C GLU A 3 46.43 1.14 -28.84
N GLU A 4 47.63 1.70 -28.88
CA GLU A 4 48.32 2.28 -27.71
C GLU A 4 47.54 3.46 -27.10
N ARG A 5 46.91 4.30 -27.94
CA ARG A 5 46.07 5.42 -27.48
C ARG A 5 44.75 4.94 -26.86
N LYS A 6 44.20 3.83 -27.36
CA LYS A 6 42.98 3.22 -26.82
C LYS A 6 43.21 2.67 -25.41
N GLU A 7 44.33 1.99 -25.17
CA GLU A 7 44.69 1.49 -23.84
C GLU A 7 44.90 2.61 -22.82
N VAL A 8 45.55 3.70 -23.22
CA VAL A 8 45.74 4.88 -22.35
C VAL A 8 44.40 5.46 -21.90
N ILE A 9 43.45 5.62 -22.84
CA ILE A 9 42.10 6.15 -22.54
C ILE A 9 41.34 5.22 -21.58
N ILE A 10 41.41 3.90 -21.78
CA ILE A 10 40.77 2.93 -20.90
C ILE A 10 41.33 3.01 -19.47
N ASN A 11 42.65 3.14 -19.32
CA ASN A 11 43.29 3.29 -18.01
C ASN A 11 42.89 4.60 -17.30
N GLU A 12 42.75 5.71 -18.04
CA GLU A 12 42.26 6.96 -17.49
C GLU A 12 40.81 6.85 -17.01
N ILE A 13 39.93 6.18 -17.78
CA ILE A 13 38.53 5.98 -17.37
C ILE A 13 38.44 5.10 -16.11
N LYS A 14 39.26 4.04 -16.02
CA LYS A 14 39.37 3.19 -14.81
C LYS A 14 39.86 4.02 -13.60
N TYR A 15 40.79 4.95 -13.81
CA TYR A 15 41.26 5.88 -12.78
C TYR A 15 40.16 6.88 -12.33
N TRP A 16 39.39 7.45 -13.26
CA TRP A 16 38.27 8.34 -12.94
C TRP A 16 37.17 7.64 -12.16
N LYS A 17 36.89 6.37 -12.48
CA LYS A 17 35.90 5.54 -11.77
C LYS A 17 36.34 5.28 -10.33
N THR A 18 37.61 4.89 -10.12
CA THR A 18 38.16 4.61 -8.78
C THR A 18 38.16 5.86 -7.89
N ASN A 19 38.48 7.02 -8.45
CA ASN A 19 38.55 8.29 -7.72
C ASN A 19 37.23 9.08 -7.71
N LYS A 20 36.14 8.52 -8.26
CA LYS A 20 34.81 9.16 -8.34
C LYS A 20 34.83 10.56 -8.99
N MET A 21 35.72 10.78 -9.96
CA MET A 21 35.81 12.06 -10.68
C MET A 21 34.67 12.24 -11.68
N LEU A 22 34.09 11.14 -12.15
CA LEU A 22 32.87 11.11 -12.94
C LEU A 22 31.85 10.15 -12.30
N PRO A 23 30.54 10.39 -12.49
CA PRO A 23 29.51 9.45 -12.07
C PRO A 23 29.68 8.10 -12.79
N GLU A 24 29.53 7.00 -12.06
CA GLU A 24 29.88 5.64 -12.51
C GLU A 24 29.25 5.24 -13.85
N HIS A 25 27.98 5.57 -14.06
CA HIS A 25 27.28 5.29 -15.32
C HIS A 25 27.95 5.90 -16.56
N TYR A 26 28.62 7.05 -16.43
CA TYR A 26 29.36 7.65 -17.55
C TYR A 26 30.68 6.94 -17.82
N CYS A 27 31.39 6.52 -16.77
CA CYS A 27 32.59 5.69 -16.92
C CYS A 27 32.24 4.35 -17.59
N ASP A 28 31.12 3.73 -17.21
CA ASP A 28 30.66 2.47 -17.77
C ASP A 28 30.28 2.60 -19.25
N PHE A 29 29.59 3.69 -19.62
CA PHE A 29 29.29 4.00 -21.02
C PHE A 29 30.56 4.20 -21.85
N LEU A 30 31.54 4.95 -21.34
CA LEU A 30 32.80 5.20 -22.04
C LEU A 30 33.63 3.92 -22.17
N LEU A 31 33.72 3.10 -21.13
CA LEU A 31 34.40 1.81 -21.19
C LEU A 31 33.78 0.93 -22.27
N MET A 32 32.46 0.78 -22.30
CA MET A 32 31.75 0.00 -23.32
C MET A 32 32.00 0.52 -24.74
N LEU A 33 32.09 1.84 -24.91
CA LEU A 33 32.35 2.48 -26.19
C LEU A 33 33.78 2.21 -26.69
N TYR A 34 34.77 2.26 -25.78
CA TYR A 34 36.17 2.07 -26.13
C TYR A 34 36.61 0.61 -26.15
N THR A 35 35.97 -0.28 -25.39
CA THR A 35 36.26 -1.73 -25.42
C THR A 35 35.47 -2.47 -26.49
N GLU A 36 34.59 -1.79 -27.22
CA GLU A 36 33.81 -2.36 -28.35
C GLU A 36 33.01 -3.63 -27.98
N GLY A 37 32.81 -3.88 -26.68
CA GLY A 37 32.14 -5.07 -26.16
C GLY A 37 33.06 -6.25 -25.79
N GLU A 38 34.38 -6.14 -25.97
CA GLU A 38 35.33 -7.23 -25.69
C GLU A 38 35.53 -7.49 -24.18
N GLU A 39 35.35 -6.47 -23.32
CA GLU A 39 35.43 -6.59 -21.84
C GLU A 39 34.03 -6.65 -21.16
N ALA A 40 32.95 -6.90 -21.92
CA ALA A 40 31.59 -6.92 -21.37
C ALA A 40 31.38 -7.99 -20.28
N GLU A 41 32.19 -9.05 -20.25
CA GLU A 41 32.08 -10.13 -19.26
C GLU A 41 32.66 -9.77 -17.88
N GLU A 42 33.66 -8.88 -17.79
CA GLU A 42 34.25 -8.49 -16.50
C GLU A 42 33.48 -7.36 -15.80
N VAL A 43 32.83 -6.48 -16.58
CA VAL A 43 32.02 -5.37 -16.04
C VAL A 43 30.65 -5.87 -15.54
N GLU A 44 30.07 -6.93 -16.13
CA GLU A 44 28.83 -7.55 -15.65
C GLU A 44 28.97 -8.14 -14.24
N SER A 45 30.15 -8.64 -13.87
CA SER A 45 30.39 -9.22 -12.54
C SER A 45 30.47 -8.15 -11.43
N ALA A 46 30.94 -6.94 -11.75
CA ALA A 46 31.03 -5.81 -10.81
C ALA A 46 29.78 -4.90 -10.82
N ALA A 47 28.93 -4.99 -11.84
CA ALA A 47 27.69 -4.22 -11.97
C ALA A 47 26.48 -4.81 -11.20
N THR A 48 26.70 -5.82 -10.36
CA THR A 48 25.70 -6.28 -9.38
C THR A 48 25.75 -5.46 -8.08
N ILE A 49 25.99 -4.15 -8.17
CA ILE A 49 25.69 -3.25 -7.05
C ILE A 49 24.21 -2.91 -7.17
N GLU A 50 23.43 -3.72 -6.46
CA GLU A 50 22.01 -3.57 -6.24
C GLU A 50 21.65 -2.10 -5.94
N THR A 51 20.96 -1.49 -6.89
CA THR A 51 20.27 -0.21 -6.68
C THR A 51 19.30 -0.32 -5.49
N PRO A 52 19.09 0.74 -4.70
CA PRO A 52 18.17 0.74 -3.55
C PRO A 52 16.67 0.66 -3.94
N SER A 53 16.36 0.28 -5.18
CA SER A 53 15.00 0.19 -5.72
C SER A 53 14.25 -1.08 -5.31
N ARG A 54 14.97 -2.17 -4.98
CA ARG A 54 14.39 -3.46 -4.56
C ARG A 54 13.60 -3.34 -3.25
N ASN A 55 14.06 -2.49 -2.33
CA ASN A 55 13.45 -2.34 -1.01
C ASN A 55 12.09 -1.59 -1.05
N LYS A 56 11.92 -0.65 -2.00
CA LYS A 56 10.65 0.09 -2.16
C LYS A 56 9.53 -0.83 -2.67
N LYS A 57 9.79 -1.63 -3.70
CA LYS A 57 8.80 -2.57 -4.25
C LYS A 57 8.40 -3.64 -3.22
N GLY A 58 9.36 -4.16 -2.47
CA GLY A 58 9.11 -5.11 -1.38
C GLY A 58 8.21 -4.51 -0.28
N MET A 59 8.47 -3.27 0.13
CA MET A 59 7.63 -2.58 1.11
C MET A 59 6.19 -2.37 0.62
N LEU A 60 6.01 -1.90 -0.63
CA LEU A 60 4.67 -1.69 -1.24
C LEU A 60 3.89 -3.01 -1.33
N LEU A 61 4.55 -4.09 -1.78
CA LEU A 61 3.96 -5.42 -1.85
C LEU A 61 3.60 -5.95 -0.45
N GLY A 62 4.46 -5.73 0.54
CA GLY A 62 4.21 -6.10 1.93
C GLY A 62 2.99 -5.41 2.52
N MET A 63 2.77 -4.12 2.22
CA MET A 63 1.58 -3.39 2.67
C MET A 63 0.30 -3.90 1.98
N LEU A 64 0.38 -4.23 0.70
CA LEU A 64 -0.75 -4.82 -0.03
C LEU A 64 -1.13 -6.18 0.57
N LEU A 65 -0.14 -7.05 0.81
CA LEU A 65 -0.35 -8.34 1.47
C LEU A 65 -0.94 -8.17 2.87
N LEU A 66 -0.43 -7.21 3.66
CA LEU A 66 -0.98 -6.90 4.98
C LEU A 66 -2.45 -6.49 4.91
N ALA A 67 -2.85 -5.71 3.90
CA ALA A 67 -4.25 -5.33 3.70
C ALA A 67 -5.15 -6.55 3.42
N PHE A 68 -4.70 -7.46 2.56
CA PHE A 68 -5.42 -8.71 2.28
C PHE A 68 -5.51 -9.61 3.51
N ILE A 69 -4.40 -9.77 4.24
CA ILE A 69 -4.36 -10.54 5.49
C ILE A 69 -5.31 -9.92 6.52
N SER A 70 -5.40 -8.60 6.60
CA SER A 70 -6.30 -7.89 7.52
C SER A 70 -7.78 -8.17 7.21
N ILE A 71 -8.15 -8.20 5.93
CA ILE A 71 -9.51 -8.60 5.52
C ILE A 71 -9.76 -10.06 5.88
N GLY A 72 -8.83 -10.97 5.54
CA GLY A 72 -8.96 -12.39 5.87
C GLY A 72 -9.12 -12.62 7.37
N LEU A 73 -8.33 -11.92 8.18
CA LEU A 73 -8.41 -11.99 9.64
C LEU A 73 -9.74 -11.47 10.17
N THR A 74 -10.27 -10.38 9.61
CA THR A 74 -11.61 -9.86 9.93
C THR A 74 -12.69 -10.93 9.68
N CYS A 75 -12.66 -11.60 8.53
CA CYS A 75 -13.59 -12.68 8.22
C CYS A 75 -13.46 -13.87 9.19
N ILE A 76 -12.23 -14.26 9.53
CA ILE A 76 -11.98 -15.34 10.50
C ILE A 76 -12.54 -14.97 11.88
N ILE A 77 -12.29 -13.74 12.35
CA ILE A 77 -12.77 -13.25 13.65
C ILE A 77 -14.31 -13.23 13.69
N ILE A 78 -14.96 -12.82 12.60
CA ILE A 78 -16.43 -12.82 12.50
C ILE A 78 -16.99 -14.25 12.52
N TYR A 79 -16.36 -15.19 11.81
CA TYR A 79 -16.80 -16.58 11.78
C TYR A 79 -16.59 -17.30 13.11
N PHE A 80 -15.50 -16.98 13.82
CA PHE A 80 -15.18 -17.58 15.11
C PHE A 80 -15.96 -16.89 16.24
N THR A 81 -17.28 -17.14 16.29
CA THR A 81 -18.22 -16.56 17.26
C THR A 81 -17.94 -16.96 18.72
N SER A 82 -16.96 -17.83 18.99
CA SER A 82 -16.57 -18.26 20.33
C SER A 82 -15.85 -17.18 21.15
N PHE A 83 -15.41 -16.08 20.53
CA PHE A 83 -14.76 -14.98 21.25
C PHE A 83 -15.77 -14.09 21.96
N SER A 84 -15.38 -13.53 23.11
CA SER A 84 -16.18 -12.50 23.75
C SER A 84 -16.33 -11.28 22.83
N LEU A 85 -17.51 -10.67 22.85
CA LEU A 85 -17.83 -9.50 22.03
C LEU A 85 -16.79 -8.39 22.18
N LEU A 86 -16.28 -8.18 23.40
CA LEU A 86 -15.27 -7.18 23.70
C LEU A 86 -13.96 -7.43 22.90
N VAL A 87 -13.46 -8.67 22.90
CA VAL A 87 -12.25 -9.04 22.15
C VAL A 87 -12.47 -8.91 20.64
N GLN A 88 -13.67 -9.31 20.18
CA GLN A 88 -14.04 -9.21 18.78
C GLN A 88 -14.08 -7.75 18.30
N THR A 89 -14.73 -6.84 19.04
CA THR A 89 -14.79 -5.43 18.65
C THR A 89 -13.42 -4.76 18.74
N LEU A 90 -12.64 -5.03 19.80
CA LEU A 90 -11.30 -4.45 19.95
C LEU A 90 -10.36 -4.86 18.81
N SER A 91 -10.37 -6.14 18.41
CA SER A 91 -9.52 -6.61 17.32
C SER A 91 -9.84 -5.93 15.99
N HIS A 92 -11.12 -5.75 15.65
CA HIS A 92 -11.52 -4.99 14.46
C HIS A 92 -11.09 -3.52 14.52
N ILE A 93 -11.22 -2.87 15.67
CA ILE A 93 -10.79 -1.48 15.87
C ILE A 93 -9.28 -1.36 15.68
N ILE A 94 -8.49 -2.22 16.35
CA ILE A 94 -7.03 -2.22 16.25
C ILE A 94 -6.59 -2.44 14.80
N LEU A 95 -7.21 -3.40 14.11
CA LEU A 95 -6.88 -3.71 12.73
C LEU A 95 -7.23 -2.57 11.78
N SER A 96 -8.39 -1.94 11.96
CA SER A 96 -8.78 -0.76 11.18
C SER A 96 -7.82 0.41 11.41
N ILE A 97 -7.45 0.70 12.66
CA ILE A 97 -6.48 1.77 13.00
C ILE A 97 -5.11 1.48 12.37
N LEU A 98 -4.63 0.24 12.43
CA LEU A 98 -3.36 -0.17 11.84
C LEU A 98 -3.35 0.12 10.33
N VAL A 99 -4.38 -0.35 9.62
CA VAL A 99 -4.52 -0.18 8.17
C VAL A 99 -4.66 1.30 7.79
N LEU A 100 -5.46 2.08 8.54
CA LEU A 100 -5.63 3.50 8.28
C LEU A 100 -4.35 4.31 8.53
N THR A 101 -3.60 4.00 9.60
CA THR A 101 -2.33 4.66 9.90
C THR A 101 -1.31 4.41 8.78
N MET A 102 -1.26 3.17 8.28
CA MET A 102 -0.44 2.82 7.11
C MET A 102 -0.88 3.58 5.85
N ALA A 103 -2.17 3.84 5.69
CA ALA A 103 -2.70 4.62 4.57
C ALA A 103 -2.11 6.04 4.59
N PHE A 104 -2.17 6.70 5.74
CA PHE A 104 -1.61 8.05 5.89
C PHE A 104 -0.09 8.09 5.70
N TYR A 105 0.62 7.05 6.14
CA TYR A 105 2.04 6.92 5.90
C TYR A 105 2.38 6.82 4.40
N ILE A 106 1.57 6.07 3.63
CA ILE A 106 1.82 5.84 2.20
C ILE A 106 1.30 6.95 1.28
N LYS A 107 0.44 7.84 1.78
CA LYS A 107 -0.18 8.94 1.02
C LYS A 107 0.81 9.76 0.18
N ARG A 108 2.04 9.96 0.66
CA ARG A 108 3.08 10.72 -0.07
C ARG A 108 3.91 9.89 -1.06
N LYS A 109 3.91 8.55 -0.94
CA LYS A 109 4.74 7.66 -1.77
C LYS A 109 3.94 7.04 -2.91
N ASP A 110 2.70 6.62 -2.66
CA ASP A 110 1.85 5.95 -3.64
C ASP A 110 0.37 6.27 -3.38
N LEU A 111 -0.27 6.92 -4.35
CA LEU A 111 -1.67 7.34 -4.26
C LEU A 111 -2.63 6.17 -4.45
N ILE A 112 -2.27 5.17 -5.26
CA ILE A 112 -3.13 4.02 -5.56
C ILE A 112 -3.26 3.15 -4.30
N LEU A 113 -2.13 2.82 -3.67
CA LEU A 113 -2.12 2.06 -2.42
C LEU A 113 -2.79 2.81 -1.27
N PHE A 114 -2.68 4.14 -1.23
CA PHE A 114 -3.43 4.97 -0.29
C PHE A 114 -4.94 4.75 -0.41
N HIS A 115 -5.48 4.77 -1.64
CA HIS A 115 -6.90 4.53 -1.88
C HIS A 115 -7.33 3.12 -1.46
N ILE A 116 -6.53 2.10 -1.82
CA ILE A 116 -6.80 0.69 -1.45
C ILE A 116 -6.85 0.54 0.07
N LEU A 117 -5.85 1.05 0.79
CA LEU A 117 -5.79 0.93 2.25
C LEU A 117 -6.94 1.66 2.95
N ILE A 118 -7.35 2.83 2.46
CA ILE A 118 -8.55 3.52 2.99
C ILE A 118 -9.80 2.66 2.80
N CYS A 119 -10.00 2.09 1.61
CA CYS A 119 -11.14 1.22 1.34
C CYS A 119 -11.14 0.01 2.26
N VAL A 120 -9.98 -0.64 2.44
CA VAL A 120 -9.82 -1.79 3.33
C VAL A 120 -10.12 -1.41 4.78
N GLY A 121 -9.53 -0.32 5.29
CA GLY A 121 -9.75 0.14 6.66
C GLY A 121 -11.20 0.51 6.94
N ALA A 122 -11.86 1.17 5.98
CA ALA A 122 -13.28 1.50 6.04
C ALA A 122 -14.16 0.25 6.06
N LEU A 123 -13.87 -0.74 5.21
CA LEU A 123 -14.60 -2.01 5.14
C LEU A 123 -14.48 -2.81 6.45
N ILE A 124 -13.29 -2.89 7.03
CA ILE A 124 -13.06 -3.58 8.32
C ILE A 124 -13.89 -2.91 9.43
N LEU A 125 -13.93 -1.58 9.46
CA LEU A 125 -14.70 -0.82 10.46
C LEU A 125 -16.20 -1.05 10.31
N PHE A 126 -16.70 -1.09 9.08
CA PHE A 126 -18.10 -1.38 8.79
C PHE A 126 -18.49 -2.82 9.19
N LEU A 127 -17.71 -3.81 8.77
CA LEU A 127 -17.97 -5.22 9.11
C LEU A 127 -17.89 -5.46 10.62
N GLY A 128 -16.84 -4.93 11.28
CA GLY A 128 -16.67 -5.07 12.72
C GLY A 128 -17.78 -4.41 13.53
N SER A 129 -18.22 -3.21 13.15
CA SER A 129 -19.28 -2.49 13.87
C SER A 129 -20.65 -3.11 13.69
N THR A 130 -21.03 -3.49 12.46
CA THR A 130 -22.31 -4.16 12.18
C THR A 130 -22.40 -5.53 12.85
N ASN A 131 -21.33 -6.32 12.82
CA ASN A 131 -21.31 -7.62 13.50
C ASN A 131 -21.37 -7.47 15.02
N SER A 132 -20.64 -6.51 15.60
CA SER A 132 -20.68 -6.27 17.06
C SER A 132 -22.09 -5.91 17.55
N VAL A 133 -22.84 -5.13 16.77
CA VAL A 133 -24.22 -4.74 17.12
C VAL A 133 -25.17 -5.92 17.03
N MET A 134 -25.05 -6.71 15.96
CA MET A 134 -25.85 -7.92 15.77
C MET A 134 -25.61 -8.95 16.90
N SER A 135 -24.37 -9.11 17.34
CA SER A 135 -24.00 -10.00 18.45
C SER A 135 -24.41 -9.48 19.84
N PHE A 136 -24.52 -8.17 20.04
CA PHE A 136 -24.91 -7.60 21.34
C PHE A 136 -26.41 -7.67 21.59
N LYS A 137 -27.21 -7.26 20.60
CA LYS A 137 -28.66 -7.25 20.68
C LYS A 137 -29.23 -7.25 19.27
N GLU A 138 -30.02 -8.27 18.93
CA GLU A 138 -30.78 -8.32 17.67
C GLU A 138 -31.86 -7.23 17.66
N ASN A 139 -31.44 -6.00 17.40
CA ASN A 139 -32.30 -4.85 17.28
C ASN A 139 -32.02 -4.16 15.95
N ASN A 140 -32.98 -4.29 15.03
CA ASN A 140 -32.94 -3.72 13.69
C ASN A 140 -32.74 -2.20 13.71
N LEU A 141 -33.22 -1.52 14.77
CA LEU A 141 -33.07 -0.08 14.93
C LEU A 141 -31.60 0.30 15.25
N LEU A 142 -30.94 -0.42 16.17
CA LEU A 142 -29.51 -0.20 16.44
C LEU A 142 -28.67 -0.51 15.21
N LEU A 143 -28.96 -1.60 14.49
CA LEU A 143 -28.24 -1.98 13.29
C LEU A 143 -28.36 -0.90 12.20
N SER A 144 -29.57 -0.41 11.93
CA SER A 144 -29.78 0.68 10.95
C SER A 144 -29.03 1.96 11.36
N LEU A 145 -29.08 2.33 12.64
CA LEU A 145 -28.36 3.49 13.16
C LEU A 145 -26.84 3.34 13.02
N THR A 146 -26.29 2.15 13.26
CA THR A 146 -24.86 1.86 13.05
C THR A 146 -24.46 1.96 11.59
N ILE A 147 -25.28 1.44 10.66
CA ILE A 147 -25.02 1.56 9.22
C ILE A 147 -25.04 3.04 8.81
N LEU A 148 -26.05 3.81 9.23
CA LEU A 148 -26.14 5.24 8.95
C LEU A 148 -24.93 6.01 9.48
N LEU A 149 -24.49 5.74 10.70
CA LEU A 149 -23.29 6.37 11.27
C LEU A 149 -22.03 6.05 10.46
N ASN A 150 -21.82 4.79 10.08
CA ASN A 150 -20.68 4.40 9.25
C ASN A 150 -20.70 5.11 7.89
N CYS A 151 -21.85 5.11 7.21
CA CYS A 151 -21.98 5.74 5.90
C CYS A 151 -21.86 7.28 5.98
N ALA A 152 -22.33 7.90 7.06
CA ALA A 152 -22.13 9.32 7.32
C ALA A 152 -20.65 9.65 7.52
N VAL A 153 -19.91 8.83 8.29
CA VAL A 153 -18.46 8.96 8.46
C VAL A 153 -17.74 8.85 7.11
N TRP A 154 -18.14 7.90 6.27
CA TRP A 154 -17.58 7.75 4.92
C TRP A 154 -17.86 8.97 4.05
N LEU A 155 -19.08 9.51 4.09
CA LEU A 155 -19.46 10.68 3.31
C LEU A 155 -18.69 11.94 3.77
N MET A 156 -18.54 12.14 5.08
CA MET A 156 -17.74 13.22 5.66
C MET A 156 -16.26 13.09 5.29
N ALA A 157 -15.67 11.90 5.46
CA ALA A 157 -14.29 11.61 5.08
C ALA A 157 -14.06 11.79 3.57
N GLY A 158 -15.04 11.39 2.76
CA GLY A 158 -15.03 11.56 1.30
C GLY A 158 -15.05 13.02 0.89
N PHE A 159 -15.80 13.87 1.61
CA PHE A 159 -15.80 15.32 1.40
C PHE A 159 -14.47 15.95 1.85
N TYR A 160 -13.99 15.61 3.04
CA TYR A 160 -12.77 16.18 3.63
C TYR A 160 -11.50 15.84 2.83
N TRP A 161 -11.35 14.58 2.39
CA TRP A 161 -10.18 14.12 1.61
C TRP A 161 -10.41 14.11 0.09
N ARG A 162 -11.54 14.63 -0.40
CA ARG A 162 -11.91 14.67 -1.83
C ARG A 162 -11.85 13.29 -2.50
N LEU A 163 -12.31 12.25 -1.81
CA LEU A 163 -12.34 10.86 -2.28
C LEU A 163 -13.71 10.55 -2.90
N PRO A 164 -13.87 10.58 -4.25
CA PRO A 164 -15.19 10.46 -4.88
C PRO A 164 -15.85 9.11 -4.61
N TYR A 165 -15.08 8.02 -4.60
CA TYR A 165 -15.60 6.68 -4.34
C TYR A 165 -16.23 6.56 -2.95
N LEU A 166 -15.64 7.20 -1.93
CA LEU A 166 -16.14 7.14 -0.57
C LEU A 166 -17.42 7.98 -0.41
N LYS A 167 -17.56 9.06 -1.17
CA LYS A 167 -18.80 9.84 -1.25
C LYS A 167 -19.93 9.03 -1.88
N TRP A 168 -19.67 8.38 -3.02
CA TRP A 168 -20.67 7.54 -3.69
C TRP A 168 -21.05 6.32 -2.84
N ALA A 169 -20.08 5.65 -2.23
CA ALA A 169 -20.33 4.52 -1.33
C ALA A 169 -21.14 4.94 -0.08
N GLY A 170 -20.79 6.07 0.54
CA GLY A 170 -21.53 6.61 1.68
C GLY A 170 -22.96 7.02 1.31
N ALA A 171 -23.15 7.71 0.18
CA ALA A 171 -24.48 8.12 -0.29
C ALA A 171 -25.36 6.91 -0.63
N ALA A 172 -24.81 5.92 -1.36
CA ALA A 172 -25.51 4.68 -1.66
C ALA A 172 -25.86 3.91 -0.39
N GLY A 173 -24.95 3.83 0.57
CA GLY A 173 -25.18 3.18 1.86
C GLY A 173 -26.28 3.83 2.69
N ILE A 174 -26.34 5.17 2.73
CA ILE A 174 -27.43 5.91 3.40
C ILE A 174 -28.77 5.63 2.72
N LEU A 175 -28.81 5.69 1.39
CA LEU A 175 -30.03 5.40 0.62
C LEU A 175 -30.56 3.99 0.93
N LEU A 176 -29.67 2.99 0.92
CA LEU A 176 -30.01 1.61 1.24
C LEU A 176 -30.46 1.43 2.70
N ALA A 177 -29.81 2.10 3.64
CA ALA A 177 -30.18 2.05 5.06
C ALA A 177 -31.59 2.63 5.31
N ILE A 178 -31.91 3.76 4.66
CA ILE A 178 -33.24 4.37 4.74
C ILE A 178 -34.29 3.43 4.14
N LEU A 179 -34.00 2.84 2.98
CA LEU A 179 -34.92 1.91 2.34
C LEU A 179 -35.15 0.65 3.18
N PHE A 180 -34.09 0.12 3.81
CA PHE A 180 -34.18 -1.00 4.74
C PHE A 180 -35.04 -0.67 5.97
N SER A 181 -34.88 0.52 6.54
CA SER A 181 -35.70 0.99 7.66
C SER A 181 -37.15 1.28 7.30
N LEU A 182 -37.47 1.55 6.03
CA LEU A 182 -38.85 1.70 5.56
C LEU A 182 -39.56 0.36 5.30
N LEU A 183 -38.78 -0.70 5.03
CA LEU A 183 -39.29 -2.02 4.68
C LEU A 183 -39.50 -2.94 5.91
N THR A 184 -38.90 -2.59 7.05
CA THR A 184 -38.93 -3.35 8.32
C THR A 184 -39.86 -2.68 9.32
#